data_AF-A0AAW4NPE0-F1
#
_entry.id   AF-A0AAW4NPE0-F1
#
_cell.length_a   1.000
_cell.length_b   1.000
_cell.length_c   1.000
_cell.angle_alpha   90.00
_cell.angle_beta   90.00
_cell.angle_gamma   90.00
#
_symmetry.space_group_name_H-M   'P 1'
#
loop_
_entity.id
_entity.type
_entity.pdbx_description
1 polymer ?
#
loop_
_entity_poly.entity_id
_entity_poly.type
_entity_poly.pdbx_seq_one_letter_code
_entity_poly.pdbx_strand_id
1 'polypeptide(L)'
;MENILRNYDYHIIQRQKDEYILCYQEEYYQVGSLVYLILLYGKKSNSLEEIISHLHRDDLTIAKLKNIIDASIIPTFHVDETSKKKNEESKKNYWCRYEIASTGKIHWLITWLKPLFGQPFSYILGLSIFLNIILYAFLPKVSLDGRTYNIIVDIVAVYVIYLMILFFHEFGHIAAALKAGLKERCVNFAMYYVFPVLYVKLDDTWTIDLKSRTKINLAGIMIQLLLNLPILGLILIFKGNQVLTQILYISFLMNIATIVFNLIPFMKFDGYWILSDLLNIPNLIQESNNWLKSFFVKPSPFASKGIEVQGFKKFIFVIYCLCKPLFIIMLSLWGIIFITYISFHSFYVVSNLNYMEMNVETLYSLIPDLCLIALAITAGVRYSRLYFKYKKTKKQTL
;
A
#
# COMPACT_ATOMS: atom_id res chain seq x y z
N MET A 1 27.89 33.91 9.09
CA MET A 1 26.59 33.90 8.35
C MET A 1 25.52 33.23 9.21
N GLU A 2 24.30 33.79 9.24
CA GLU A 2 23.19 33.29 10.07
C GLU A 2 22.76 31.88 9.65
N ASN A 3 22.47 31.02 10.63
CA ASN A 3 22.12 29.63 10.39
C ASN A 3 20.63 29.47 10.04
N ILE A 4 20.34 29.40 8.73
CA ILE A 4 18.99 29.27 8.17
C ILE A 4 18.32 27.94 8.59
N LEU A 5 19.08 26.89 8.93
CA LEU A 5 18.53 25.58 9.30
C LEU A 5 17.70 25.64 10.58
N ARG A 6 17.98 26.57 11.50
CA ARG A 6 17.20 26.72 12.75
C ARG A 6 15.76 27.16 12.54
N ASN A 7 15.45 27.73 11.37
CA ASN A 7 14.09 28.17 11.05
C ASN A 7 13.16 27.01 10.69
N TYR A 8 13.70 25.79 10.55
CA TYR A 8 12.94 24.60 10.18
C TYR A 8 12.84 23.64 11.37
N ASP A 9 11.62 23.23 11.73
CA ASP A 9 11.39 22.23 12.77
C ASP A 9 11.53 20.81 12.21
N TYR A 10 12.78 20.36 12.06
CA TYR A 10 13.11 19.02 11.60
C TYR A 10 13.69 18.15 12.73
N HIS A 11 13.45 16.84 12.63
CA HIS A 11 14.03 15.81 13.47
C HIS A 11 14.97 14.92 12.67
N ILE A 12 16.06 14.49 13.27
CA ILE A 12 17.04 13.59 12.62
C ILE A 12 17.25 12.37 13.50
N ILE A 13 17.32 11.21 12.86
CA ILE A 13 17.41 9.91 13.52
C ILE A 13 18.53 9.13 12.83
N GLN A 14 19.47 8.60 13.63
CA GLN A 14 20.44 7.62 13.17
C GLN A 14 19.89 6.21 13.45
N ARG A 15 19.68 5.42 12.41
CA ARG A 15 19.00 4.11 12.50
C ARG A 15 19.97 2.95 12.67
N GLN A 16 21.04 2.93 11.88
CA GLN A 16 22.13 1.93 11.91
C GLN A 16 23.46 2.61 11.53
N LYS A 17 24.56 1.84 11.49
CA LYS A 17 25.84 2.33 10.97
C LYS A 17 25.64 2.75 9.51
N ASP A 18 25.81 4.04 9.23
CA ASP A 18 25.65 4.69 7.91
C ASP A 18 24.24 4.87 7.33
N GLU A 19 23.16 4.65 8.12
CA GLU A 19 21.78 5.00 7.73
C GLU A 19 21.23 6.16 8.58
N TYR A 20 20.97 7.30 7.93
CA TYR A 20 20.49 8.53 8.56
C TYR A 20 19.17 9.00 7.95
N ILE A 21 18.23 9.39 8.80
CA ILE A 21 16.87 9.78 8.41
C ILE A 21 16.59 11.20 8.89
N LEU A 22 16.09 12.03 7.98
CA LEU A 22 15.52 13.34 8.22
C LEU A 22 13.99 13.24 8.24
N CYS A 23 13.38 13.72 9.29
CA CYS A 23 11.94 13.86 9.44
C CYS A 23 11.58 15.36 9.43
N TYR A 24 10.69 15.75 8.53
CA TYR A 24 10.20 17.12 8.42
C TYR A 24 8.73 17.09 8.01
N GLN A 25 7.86 17.79 8.77
CA GLN A 25 6.40 17.83 8.53
C GLN A 25 5.75 16.45 8.30
N GLU A 26 6.06 15.45 9.15
CA GLU A 26 5.55 14.07 9.06
C GLU A 26 6.01 13.26 7.82
N GLU A 27 6.92 13.79 7.00
CA GLU A 27 7.55 13.07 5.90
C GLU A 27 8.97 12.63 6.28
N TYR A 28 9.42 11.49 5.76
CA TYR A 28 10.69 10.86 6.09
C TYR A 28 11.60 10.75 4.86
N TYR A 29 12.82 11.27 4.98
CA TYR A 29 13.82 11.31 3.91
C TYR A 29 15.10 10.62 4.37
N GLN A 30 15.64 9.72 3.54
CA GLN A 30 16.96 9.16 3.77
C GLN A 30 18.02 10.18 3.35
N VAL A 31 18.97 10.47 4.23
CA VAL A 31 20.04 11.44 3.99
C VAL A 31 21.42 10.79 4.17
N GLY A 32 22.42 11.31 3.45
CA GLY A 32 23.80 10.87 3.62
C GLY A 32 24.41 11.32 4.96
N SER A 33 25.51 10.69 5.37
CA SER A 33 26.22 10.99 6.63
C SER A 33 26.60 12.45 6.78
N LEU A 34 27.09 13.07 5.71
CA LEU A 34 27.48 14.47 5.68
C LEU A 34 26.28 15.41 5.89
N VAL A 35 25.16 15.13 5.23
CA VAL A 35 23.92 15.91 5.39
C VAL A 35 23.36 15.75 6.81
N TYR A 36 23.39 14.54 7.36
CA TYR A 36 23.01 14.28 8.74
C TYR A 36 23.84 15.08 9.74
N LEU A 37 25.17 15.09 9.61
CA LEU A 37 26.05 15.84 10.50
C LEU A 37 25.82 17.34 10.39
N ILE A 38 25.63 17.86 9.18
CA ILE A 38 25.27 19.27 8.95
C ILE A 38 23.96 19.62 9.66
N LEU A 39 22.94 18.76 9.56
CA LEU A 39 21.64 18.97 10.21
C LEU A 39 21.72 18.84 11.74
N LEU A 40 22.58 17.95 12.25
CA LEU A 40 22.80 17.71 13.69
C LEU A 40 23.47 18.90 14.36
N TYR A 41 24.56 19.39 13.78
CA TYR A 41 25.26 20.57 14.27
C TYR A 41 24.49 21.84 13.93
N GLY A 42 23.79 21.89 12.79
CA GLY A 42 22.90 22.97 12.41
C GLY A 42 21.78 23.24 13.41
N LYS A 43 21.32 22.23 14.18
CA LYS A 43 20.33 22.45 15.24
C LYS A 43 20.95 23.05 16.52
N LYS A 44 22.25 22.89 16.72
CA LYS A 44 22.99 23.30 17.93
C LYS A 44 23.79 24.59 17.77
N SER A 45 24.12 24.97 16.54
CA SER A 45 24.98 26.11 16.22
C SER A 45 24.18 27.35 15.81
N ASN A 46 24.66 28.53 16.20
CA ASN A 46 24.06 29.83 15.86
C ASN A 46 24.52 30.34 14.49
N SER A 47 25.72 29.96 14.02
CA SER A 47 26.26 30.38 12.73
C SER A 47 26.78 29.22 11.88
N LEU A 48 26.92 29.45 10.58
CA LEU A 48 27.54 28.47 9.67
C LEU A 48 29.02 28.20 10.00
N GLU A 49 29.72 29.15 10.63
CA GLU A 49 31.13 28.95 11.04
C GLU A 49 31.24 27.93 12.18
N GLU A 50 30.31 27.98 13.15
CA GLU A 50 30.25 27.01 14.25
C GLU A 50 29.98 25.59 13.73
N ILE A 51 29.11 25.43 12.72
CA ILE A 51 28.83 24.12 12.11
C ILE A 51 30.10 23.50 11.52
N ILE A 52 30.91 24.30 10.82
CA ILE A 52 32.18 23.83 10.23
C ILE A 52 33.17 23.44 11.33
N SER A 53 33.25 24.25 12.40
CA SER A 53 34.15 23.97 13.52
C SER A 53 33.84 22.61 14.18
N HIS A 54 32.57 22.23 14.27
CA HIS A 54 32.14 20.94 14.81
C HIS A 54 32.28 19.76 13.83
N LEU A 55 32.34 20.03 12.53
CA LEU A 55 32.51 18.99 11.50
C LEU A 55 33.96 18.49 11.40
N HIS A 56 34.94 19.23 11.94
CA HIS A 56 36.38 18.90 11.94
C HIS A 56 36.88 18.34 10.58
N ARG A 57 36.49 19.01 9.50
CA ARG A 57 36.74 18.58 8.12
C ARG A 57 37.39 19.70 7.33
N ASP A 58 38.66 19.49 6.97
CA ASP A 58 39.48 20.49 6.26
C ASP A 58 39.04 20.72 4.81
N ASP A 59 38.18 19.84 4.26
CA ASP A 59 37.66 19.89 2.88
C ASP A 59 36.41 20.78 2.69
N LEU A 60 35.78 21.24 3.79
CA LEU A 60 34.56 22.05 3.80
C LEU A 60 34.83 23.52 4.13
N THR A 61 34.69 24.38 3.11
CA THR A 61 34.63 25.84 3.27
C THR A 61 33.19 26.34 3.48
N ILE A 62 33.02 27.54 4.05
CA ILE A 62 31.71 28.19 4.27
C ILE A 62 30.90 28.26 2.97
N ALA A 63 31.54 28.57 1.84
CA ALA A 63 30.88 28.63 0.54
C ALA A 63 30.38 27.26 0.07
N LYS A 64 31.16 26.18 0.28
CA LYS A 64 30.72 24.81 -0.03
C LYS A 64 29.59 24.35 0.88
N LEU A 65 29.67 24.65 2.19
CA LEU A 65 28.61 24.32 3.14
C LEU A 65 27.30 25.01 2.75
N LYS A 66 27.35 26.30 2.42
CA LYS A 66 26.20 27.06 1.95
C LYS A 66 25.62 26.45 0.67
N ASN A 67 26.44 26.11 -0.32
CA ASN A 67 25.98 25.45 -1.54
C ASN A 67 25.32 24.09 -1.27
N ILE A 68 25.84 23.29 -0.32
CA ILE A 68 25.24 22.01 0.05
C ILE A 68 23.87 22.23 0.71
N ILE A 69 23.77 23.21 1.61
CA ILE A 69 22.51 23.58 2.26
C ILE A 69 21.51 24.05 1.21
N ASP A 70 21.86 25.01 0.37
CA ASP A 70 20.98 25.62 -0.63
C ASP A 70 20.57 24.65 -1.75
N ALA A 71 21.44 23.72 -2.17
CA ALA A 71 21.18 22.81 -3.28
C ALA A 71 20.60 21.45 -2.86
N SER A 72 20.89 20.96 -1.65
CA SER A 72 20.51 19.62 -1.21
C SER A 72 19.49 19.61 -0.07
N ILE A 73 19.58 20.58 0.85
CA ILE A 73 18.80 20.55 2.11
C ILE A 73 17.57 21.44 1.99
N ILE A 74 17.75 22.70 1.62
CA ILE A 74 16.70 23.70 1.44
C ILE A 74 15.61 23.25 0.45
N PRO A 75 15.93 22.61 -0.69
CA PRO A 75 14.89 22.11 -1.61
C PRO A 75 14.03 21.02 -0.98
N THR A 76 14.55 20.26 0.00
CA THR A 76 13.81 19.24 0.76
C THR A 76 12.83 19.89 1.75
N PHE A 77 13.12 21.10 2.23
CA PHE A 77 12.22 21.87 3.09
C PHE A 77 11.22 22.73 2.31
N HIS A 78 11.56 23.18 1.10
CA HIS A 78 10.68 23.98 0.22
C HIS A 78 9.86 23.16 -0.79
N VAL A 79 9.78 21.82 -0.65
CA VAL A 79 8.83 21.03 -1.46
C VAL A 79 7.37 21.50 -1.21
N ASP A 80 7.16 22.30 -0.16
CA ASP A 80 5.93 22.92 0.34
C ASP A 80 4.89 23.39 -0.69
N GLU A 81 5.22 23.85 -1.91
CA GLU A 81 4.17 24.24 -2.88
C GLU A 81 3.86 23.20 -3.96
N THR A 82 4.86 22.44 -4.41
CA THR A 82 4.69 21.48 -5.51
C THR A 82 4.28 20.09 -5.00
N SER A 83 4.76 19.65 -3.84
CA SER A 83 4.25 18.44 -3.19
C SER A 83 2.91 18.67 -2.52
N LYS A 84 2.61 19.84 -1.93
CA LYS A 84 1.24 20.15 -1.48
C LYS A 84 0.27 20.15 -2.64
N LYS A 85 0.59 20.75 -3.80
CA LYS A 85 -0.25 20.63 -5.02
C LYS A 85 -0.36 19.18 -5.52
N LYS A 86 0.72 18.39 -5.56
CA LYS A 86 0.65 16.97 -5.97
C LYS A 86 -0.10 16.08 -4.98
N ASN A 87 0.04 16.30 -3.67
CA ASN A 87 -0.69 15.59 -2.63
C ASN A 87 -2.13 16.07 -2.53
N GLU A 88 -2.45 17.33 -2.80
CA GLU A 88 -3.82 17.81 -2.95
C GLU A 88 -4.48 17.31 -4.24
N GLU A 89 -3.74 17.20 -5.34
CA GLU A 89 -4.23 16.58 -6.57
C GLU A 89 -4.35 15.06 -6.48
N SER A 90 -3.47 14.37 -5.73
CA SER A 90 -3.63 12.95 -5.41
C SER A 90 -4.78 12.73 -4.41
N LYS A 91 -4.95 13.63 -3.41
CA LYS A 91 -6.13 13.67 -2.52
C LYS A 91 -7.44 13.84 -3.30
N LYS A 92 -7.43 14.57 -4.44
CA LYS A 92 -8.60 14.70 -5.35
C LYS A 92 -8.93 13.44 -6.16
N ASN A 93 -8.05 12.43 -6.20
CA ASN A 93 -8.27 11.23 -7.01
C ASN A 93 -9.03 10.10 -6.31
N TYR A 94 -9.35 10.23 -5.02
CA TYR A 94 -10.24 9.30 -4.32
C TYR A 94 -11.72 9.69 -4.53
N TRP A 95 -12.63 8.72 -4.60
CA TRP A 95 -14.08 9.01 -4.70
C TRP A 95 -14.62 9.60 -3.40
N CYS A 96 -14.14 9.08 -2.28
CA CYS A 96 -14.46 9.55 -0.95
C CYS A 96 -13.35 9.14 0.01
N ARG A 97 -13.14 9.88 1.10
CA ARG A 97 -12.22 9.52 2.19
C ARG A 97 -12.92 9.76 3.51
N TYR A 98 -13.04 8.70 4.31
CA TYR A 98 -13.57 8.78 5.67
C TYR A 98 -12.56 8.20 6.64
N GLU A 99 -12.39 8.86 7.78
CA GLU A 99 -11.67 8.30 8.91
C GLU A 99 -12.65 7.40 9.67
N ILE A 100 -12.49 6.09 9.56
CA ILE A 100 -13.44 5.13 10.15
C ILE A 100 -13.15 4.95 11.64
N ALA A 101 -11.88 4.83 11.99
CA ALA A 101 -11.45 4.47 13.33
C ALA A 101 -10.20 5.23 13.73
N SER A 102 -10.35 6.18 14.65
CA SER A 102 -9.23 6.78 15.37
C SER A 102 -8.77 5.86 16.49
N THR A 103 -7.45 5.70 16.66
CA THR A 103 -6.85 4.82 17.69
C THR A 103 -7.43 5.06 19.07
N GLY A 104 -7.71 6.32 19.43
CA GLY A 104 -8.26 6.67 20.74
C GLY A 104 -9.61 6.00 21.08
N LYS A 105 -10.45 5.66 20.09
CA LYS A 105 -11.74 4.98 20.31
C LYS A 105 -11.63 3.45 20.40
N ILE A 106 -10.60 2.87 19.79
CA ILE A 106 -10.44 1.41 19.63
C ILE A 106 -9.13 0.92 20.29
N HIS A 107 -8.52 1.78 21.11
CA HIS A 107 -7.24 1.52 21.79
C HIS A 107 -7.27 0.21 22.58
N TRP A 108 -8.40 -0.10 23.22
CA TRP A 108 -8.58 -1.34 23.97
C TRP A 108 -8.35 -2.57 23.08
N LEU A 109 -9.05 -2.67 21.94
CA LEU A 109 -8.97 -3.82 21.03
C LEU A 109 -7.56 -3.97 20.43
N ILE A 110 -6.93 -2.85 20.06
CA ILE A 110 -5.57 -2.84 19.51
C ILE A 110 -4.56 -3.31 20.57
N THR A 111 -4.79 -2.98 21.84
CA THR A 111 -3.95 -3.42 22.96
C THR A 111 -4.01 -4.95 23.15
N TRP A 112 -5.16 -5.59 22.92
CA TRP A 112 -5.28 -7.05 22.94
C TRP A 112 -4.52 -7.75 21.81
N LEU A 113 -4.36 -7.08 20.65
CA LEU A 113 -3.61 -7.62 19.51
C LEU A 113 -2.10 -7.42 19.64
N LYS A 114 -1.66 -6.40 20.40
CA LYS A 114 -0.25 -6.04 20.61
C LYS A 114 0.68 -7.22 21.02
N PRO A 115 0.26 -8.18 21.89
CA PRO A 115 1.10 -9.32 22.26
C PRO A 115 1.45 -10.24 21.09
N LEU A 116 0.57 -10.36 20.08
CA LEU A 116 0.79 -11.22 18.90
C LEU A 116 2.04 -10.80 18.10
N PHE A 117 2.38 -9.52 18.13
CA PHE A 117 3.51 -8.94 17.40
C PHE A 117 4.81 -8.91 18.21
N GLY A 118 4.85 -9.61 19.35
CA GLY A 118 6.02 -9.73 20.22
C GLY A 118 7.11 -10.68 19.69
N GLN A 119 7.80 -11.34 20.62
CA GLN A 119 8.79 -12.38 20.33
C GLN A 119 8.22 -13.64 19.63
N PRO A 120 7.01 -14.15 19.96
CA PRO A 120 6.50 -15.37 19.33
C PRO A 120 5.94 -15.17 17.92
N PHE A 121 6.03 -13.97 17.35
CA PHE A 121 5.43 -13.61 16.06
C PHE A 121 5.67 -14.63 14.94
N SER A 122 6.92 -15.05 14.73
CA SER A 122 7.25 -16.00 13.65
C SER A 122 6.64 -17.38 13.87
N TYR A 123 6.55 -17.84 15.13
CA TYR A 123 5.91 -19.10 15.49
C TYR A 123 4.41 -19.04 15.27
N ILE A 124 3.76 -17.93 15.68
CA ILE A 124 2.32 -17.71 15.46
C ILE A 124 2.02 -17.67 13.96
N LEU A 125 2.81 -16.94 13.18
CA LEU A 125 2.66 -16.87 11.73
C LEU A 125 2.81 -18.25 11.10
N GLY A 126 3.89 -18.98 11.41
CA GLY A 126 4.12 -20.33 10.88
C GLY A 126 3.02 -21.32 11.27
N LEU A 127 2.58 -21.30 12.53
CA LEU A 127 1.48 -22.14 13.02
C LEU A 127 0.16 -21.79 12.31
N SER A 128 -0.15 -20.50 12.13
CA SER A 128 -1.37 -20.08 11.45
C SER A 128 -1.42 -20.56 9.99
N ILE A 129 -0.29 -20.52 9.27
CA ILE A 129 -0.17 -21.04 7.91
C ILE A 129 -0.40 -22.55 7.91
N PHE A 130 0.28 -23.28 8.80
CA PHE A 130 0.16 -24.73 8.92
C PHE A 130 -1.28 -25.16 9.22
N LEU A 131 -1.94 -24.51 10.18
CA LEU A 131 -3.32 -24.79 10.55
C LEU A 131 -4.30 -24.47 9.42
N ASN A 132 -4.09 -23.38 8.67
CA ASN A 132 -4.92 -23.07 7.49
C ASN A 132 -4.84 -24.19 6.45
N ILE A 133 -3.63 -24.67 6.15
CA ILE A 133 -3.41 -25.76 5.18
C ILE A 133 -4.09 -27.05 5.66
N ILE A 134 -3.88 -27.42 6.92
CA ILE A 134 -4.47 -28.64 7.50
C ILE A 134 -5.99 -28.56 7.50
N LEU A 135 -6.56 -27.49 8.06
CA LEU A 135 -8.01 -27.35 8.15
C LEU A 135 -8.66 -27.33 6.78
N TYR A 136 -8.03 -26.67 5.79
CA TYR A 136 -8.48 -26.69 4.41
C TYR A 136 -8.46 -28.11 3.82
N ALA A 137 -7.40 -28.89 4.07
CA ALA A 137 -7.32 -30.27 3.60
C ALA A 137 -8.40 -31.20 4.20
N PHE A 138 -8.89 -30.88 5.40
CA PHE A 138 -9.99 -31.59 6.07
C PHE A 138 -11.39 -31.07 5.72
N LEU A 139 -11.51 -30.03 4.89
CA LEU A 139 -12.81 -29.53 4.48
C LEU A 139 -13.57 -30.58 3.66
N PRO A 140 -14.89 -30.73 3.90
CA PRO A 140 -15.72 -31.48 2.98
C PRO A 140 -15.74 -30.81 1.61
N LYS A 141 -16.03 -31.57 0.55
CA LYS A 141 -16.32 -30.97 -0.76
C LYS A 141 -17.57 -30.10 -0.63
N VAL A 142 -17.39 -28.79 -0.61
CA VAL A 142 -18.49 -27.83 -0.64
C VAL A 142 -18.95 -27.71 -2.10
N SER A 143 -20.13 -28.24 -2.41
CA SER A 143 -20.74 -28.05 -3.73
C SER A 143 -21.10 -26.58 -3.91
N LEU A 144 -20.62 -25.98 -4.99
CA LEU A 144 -21.07 -24.64 -5.43
C LEU A 144 -22.29 -24.72 -6.34
N ASP A 145 -22.66 -25.93 -6.77
CA ASP A 145 -23.81 -26.21 -7.61
C ASP A 145 -25.10 -26.27 -6.77
N GLY A 146 -26.20 -25.76 -7.33
CA GLY A 146 -27.51 -25.73 -6.66
C GLY A 146 -27.82 -24.45 -5.88
N ARG A 147 -27.37 -23.27 -6.36
CA ARG A 147 -27.77 -21.96 -5.83
C ARG A 147 -29.29 -21.77 -5.94
N THR A 148 -30.01 -22.25 -4.92
CA THR A 148 -31.47 -22.21 -4.81
C THR A 148 -31.96 -21.06 -3.92
N TYR A 149 -31.03 -20.25 -3.39
CA TYR A 149 -31.33 -19.14 -2.50
C TYR A 149 -30.94 -17.79 -3.09
N ASN A 150 -31.40 -16.72 -2.44
CA ASN A 150 -31.33 -15.33 -2.89
C ASN A 150 -29.88 -14.86 -3.10
N ILE A 151 -29.43 -14.87 -4.35
CA ILE A 151 -28.04 -14.53 -4.76
C ILE A 151 -27.57 -13.18 -4.21
N ILE A 152 -28.49 -12.23 -4.00
CA ILE A 152 -28.18 -10.91 -3.46
C ILE A 152 -27.75 -11.03 -2.00
N VAL A 153 -28.46 -11.85 -1.20
CA VAL A 153 -28.13 -12.06 0.21
C VAL A 153 -26.75 -12.70 0.35
N ASP A 154 -26.45 -13.70 -0.48
CA ASP A 154 -25.14 -14.37 -0.46
C ASP A 154 -24.00 -13.41 -0.81
N ILE A 155 -24.17 -12.60 -1.86
CA ILE A 155 -23.18 -11.59 -2.26
C ILE A 155 -22.97 -10.56 -1.14
N VAL A 156 -24.05 -10.05 -0.55
CA VAL A 156 -23.98 -9.07 0.53
C VAL A 156 -23.29 -9.67 1.75
N ALA A 157 -23.63 -10.90 2.14
CA ALA A 157 -23.02 -11.58 3.28
C ALA A 157 -21.51 -11.80 3.07
N VAL A 158 -21.10 -12.31 1.90
CA VAL A 158 -19.68 -12.48 1.55
C VAL A 158 -18.95 -11.14 1.61
N TYR A 159 -19.54 -10.08 1.07
CA TYR A 159 -18.92 -8.76 1.04
C TYR A 159 -18.77 -8.14 2.43
N VAL A 160 -19.77 -8.31 3.30
CA VAL A 160 -19.69 -7.86 4.70
C VAL A 160 -18.58 -8.59 5.44
N ILE A 161 -18.48 -9.92 5.29
CA ILE A 161 -17.39 -10.71 5.89
C ILE A 161 -16.03 -10.24 5.35
N TYR A 162 -15.94 -10.03 4.03
CA TYR A 162 -14.73 -9.55 3.38
C TYR A 162 -14.26 -8.18 3.91
N LEU A 163 -15.17 -7.21 4.02
CA LEU A 163 -14.86 -5.88 4.57
C LEU A 163 -14.39 -5.96 6.02
N MET A 164 -15.01 -6.83 6.82
CA MET A 164 -14.59 -7.06 8.21
C MET A 164 -13.16 -7.61 8.24
N ILE A 165 -12.82 -8.56 7.38
CA ILE A 165 -11.46 -9.11 7.30
C ILE A 165 -10.44 -8.01 6.93
N LEU A 166 -10.74 -7.17 5.94
CA LEU A 166 -9.86 -6.05 5.55
C LEU A 166 -9.70 -5.03 6.69
N PHE A 167 -10.77 -4.78 7.45
CA PHE A 167 -10.70 -3.89 8.60
C PHE A 167 -9.76 -4.41 9.69
N PHE A 168 -9.85 -5.70 9.99
CA PHE A 168 -8.93 -6.34 10.93
C PHE A 168 -7.50 -6.46 10.39
N HIS A 169 -7.31 -6.61 9.07
CA HIS A 169 -6.01 -6.55 8.43
C HIS A 169 -5.28 -5.23 8.76
N GLU A 170 -5.94 -4.09 8.57
CA GLU A 170 -5.37 -2.78 8.92
C GLU A 170 -5.09 -2.64 10.43
N PHE A 171 -5.93 -3.24 11.27
CA PHE A 171 -5.68 -3.26 12.72
C PHE A 171 -4.42 -4.05 13.08
N GLY A 172 -4.10 -5.11 12.33
CA GLY A 172 -2.84 -5.82 12.45
C GLY A 172 -1.66 -4.87 12.30
N HIS A 173 -1.64 -4.07 11.24
CA HIS A 173 -0.57 -3.10 11.00
C HIS A 173 -0.46 -2.06 12.12
N ILE A 174 -1.57 -1.53 12.61
CA ILE A 174 -1.56 -0.57 13.74
C ILE A 174 -1.03 -1.24 15.01
N ALA A 175 -1.51 -2.43 15.36
CA ALA A 175 -1.08 -3.14 16.57
C ALA A 175 0.41 -3.46 16.54
N ALA A 176 0.95 -3.87 15.38
CA ALA A 176 2.38 -4.09 15.19
C ALA A 176 3.18 -2.79 15.29
N ALA A 177 2.67 -1.69 14.73
CA ALA A 177 3.31 -0.37 14.80
C ALA A 177 3.39 0.15 16.25
N LEU A 178 2.30 0.05 17.01
CA LEU A 178 2.28 0.39 18.44
C LEU A 178 3.19 -0.52 19.28
N LYS A 179 3.36 -1.79 18.89
CA LYS A 179 4.33 -2.70 19.53
C LYS A 179 5.77 -2.26 19.27
N ALA A 180 6.04 -1.74 18.08
CA ALA A 180 7.34 -1.19 17.70
C ALA A 180 7.63 0.21 18.28
N GLY A 181 6.73 0.77 19.09
CA GLY A 181 6.92 2.07 19.75
C GLY A 181 6.54 3.28 18.89
N LEU A 182 5.86 3.08 17.76
CA LEU A 182 5.33 4.16 16.95
C LEU A 182 4.07 4.78 17.58
N LYS A 183 3.77 6.04 17.23
CA LYS A 183 2.60 6.79 17.73
C LYS A 183 1.26 6.20 17.25
N GLU A 184 0.18 6.62 17.89
CA GLU A 184 -1.20 6.28 17.56
C GLU A 184 -1.58 6.64 16.11
N ARG A 185 -2.38 5.79 15.45
CA ARG A 185 -2.78 5.89 14.03
C ARG A 185 -4.25 5.59 13.76
N CYS A 186 -4.83 6.26 12.78
CA CYS A 186 -6.21 6.07 12.39
C CYS A 186 -6.34 5.22 11.11
N VAL A 187 -7.33 4.33 11.07
CA VAL A 187 -7.71 3.61 9.84
C VAL A 187 -8.52 4.55 8.96
N ASN A 188 -8.04 4.73 7.74
CA ASN A 188 -8.72 5.50 6.72
C ASN A 188 -9.43 4.54 5.76
N PHE A 189 -10.61 4.93 5.33
CA PHE A 189 -11.31 4.33 4.21
C PHE A 189 -11.25 5.28 3.03
N ALA A 190 -10.93 4.73 1.87
CA ALA A 190 -11.07 5.40 0.60
C ALA A 190 -11.68 4.48 -0.45
N MET A 191 -12.41 5.05 -1.39
CA MET A 191 -12.87 4.34 -2.58
C MET A 191 -11.90 4.62 -3.73
N TYR A 192 -11.19 3.60 -4.20
CA TYR A 192 -10.37 3.65 -5.41
C TYR A 192 -11.23 3.19 -6.60
N TYR A 193 -11.72 4.16 -7.37
CA TYR A 193 -12.84 3.98 -8.32
C TYR A 193 -14.09 3.48 -7.61
N VAL A 194 -14.30 2.17 -7.59
CA VAL A 194 -15.47 1.46 -7.03
C VAL A 194 -15.07 0.41 -5.99
N PHE A 195 -13.77 0.18 -5.81
CA PHE A 195 -13.27 -0.75 -4.82
C PHE A 195 -13.00 -0.02 -3.51
N PRO A 196 -13.57 -0.48 -2.39
CA PRO A 196 -13.20 0.03 -1.08
C PRO A 196 -11.77 -0.38 -0.77
N VAL A 197 -11.00 0.59 -0.30
CA VAL A 197 -9.63 0.41 0.18
C VAL A 197 -9.59 0.94 1.60
N LEU A 198 -9.24 0.07 2.53
CA LEU A 198 -8.85 0.47 3.88
C LEU A 198 -7.32 0.65 3.85
N TYR A 199 -6.82 1.69 4.52
CA TYR A 199 -5.38 1.90 4.62
C TYR A 199 -5.02 2.67 5.89
N VAL A 200 -3.82 2.41 6.38
CA VAL A 200 -3.17 3.15 7.46
C VAL A 200 -1.91 3.80 6.94
N LYS A 201 -1.70 5.08 7.26
CA LYS A 201 -0.44 5.75 6.96
C LYS A 201 0.65 5.21 7.88
N LEU A 202 1.69 4.63 7.29
CA LEU A 202 2.80 3.98 8.00
C LEU A 202 4.17 4.58 7.59
N ASP A 203 4.19 5.85 7.20
CA ASP A 203 5.41 6.49 6.68
C ASP A 203 6.53 6.51 7.75
N ASP A 204 6.21 6.61 9.04
CA ASP A 204 7.20 6.58 10.12
C ASP A 204 7.84 5.20 10.33
N THR A 205 7.37 4.14 9.66
CA THR A 205 8.00 2.81 9.78
C THR A 205 9.45 2.80 9.28
N TRP A 206 9.87 3.82 8.53
CA TRP A 206 11.28 4.00 8.18
C TRP A 206 12.18 4.27 9.40
N THR A 207 11.65 4.77 10.53
CA THR A 207 12.46 5.11 11.72
C THR A 207 12.81 3.92 12.60
N ILE A 208 12.16 2.77 12.42
CA ILE A 208 12.32 1.57 13.26
C ILE A 208 13.25 0.54 12.61
N ASP A 209 13.73 -0.42 13.38
CA ASP A 209 14.61 -1.48 12.90
C ASP A 209 13.93 -2.37 11.84
N LEU A 210 14.75 -3.01 10.99
CA LEU A 210 14.27 -3.82 9.87
C LEU A 210 13.33 -4.95 10.33
N LYS A 211 13.61 -5.61 11.46
CA LYS A 211 12.79 -6.73 11.93
C LYS A 211 11.41 -6.25 12.33
N SER A 212 11.32 -5.15 13.08
CA SER A 212 10.05 -4.54 13.47
C SER A 212 9.26 -4.05 12.25
N ARG A 213 9.92 -3.45 11.26
CA ARG A 213 9.27 -3.02 10.01
C ARG A 213 8.71 -4.20 9.22
N THR A 214 9.49 -5.27 9.06
CA THR A 214 9.01 -6.49 8.39
C THR A 214 7.82 -7.12 9.14
N LYS A 215 7.83 -7.12 10.48
CA LYS A 215 6.66 -7.56 11.26
C LYS A 215 5.44 -6.70 11.00
N ILE A 216 5.58 -5.38 10.93
CA ILE A 216 4.49 -4.47 10.58
C ILE A 216 3.96 -4.81 9.19
N ASN A 217 4.82 -4.98 8.18
CA ASN A 217 4.38 -5.30 6.82
C ASN A 217 3.68 -6.67 6.72
N LEU A 218 4.04 -7.64 7.56
CA LEU A 218 3.38 -8.96 7.63
C LEU A 218 2.15 -8.98 8.54
N ALA A 219 1.89 -7.91 9.29
CA ALA A 219 0.92 -7.93 10.37
C ALA A 219 -0.52 -8.12 9.88
N GLY A 220 -0.89 -7.43 8.80
CA GLY A 220 -2.20 -7.59 8.19
C GLY A 220 -2.44 -9.01 7.68
N ILE A 221 -1.45 -9.60 7.01
CA ILE A 221 -1.51 -10.99 6.53
C ILE A 221 -1.65 -11.98 7.69
N MET A 222 -0.90 -11.78 8.78
CA MET A 222 -1.02 -12.63 9.96
C MET A 222 -2.44 -12.59 10.53
N ILE A 223 -3.07 -11.40 10.62
CA ILE A 223 -4.45 -11.29 11.08
C ILE A 223 -5.42 -11.99 10.13
N GLN A 224 -5.26 -11.83 8.81
CA GLN A 224 -6.09 -12.53 7.83
C GLN A 224 -5.99 -14.06 7.99
N LEU A 225 -4.79 -14.60 8.21
CA LEU A 225 -4.58 -16.03 8.45
C LEU A 225 -5.23 -16.50 9.75
N LEU A 226 -5.17 -15.70 10.81
CA LEU A 226 -5.83 -16.01 12.08
C LEU A 226 -7.35 -15.98 11.96
N LEU A 227 -7.91 -15.03 11.18
CA LEU A 227 -9.36 -14.94 10.93
C LEU A 227 -9.90 -16.08 10.05
N ASN A 228 -9.07 -16.69 9.21
CA ASN A 228 -9.47 -17.88 8.47
C ASN A 228 -9.72 -19.09 9.38
N LEU A 229 -9.03 -19.20 10.51
CA LEU A 229 -9.17 -20.35 11.41
C LEU A 229 -10.62 -20.54 11.92
N PRO A 230 -11.29 -19.53 12.50
CA PRO A 230 -12.69 -19.66 12.88
C PRO A 230 -13.61 -19.85 11.67
N ILE A 231 -13.33 -19.23 10.51
CA ILE A 231 -14.14 -19.45 9.29
C ILE A 231 -14.10 -20.92 8.87
N LEU A 232 -12.91 -21.51 8.79
CA LEU A 232 -12.71 -22.93 8.48
C LEU A 232 -13.38 -23.82 9.54
N GLY A 233 -13.24 -23.49 10.83
CA GLY A 233 -13.93 -24.18 11.91
C GLY A 233 -15.45 -24.15 11.79
N LEU A 234 -16.04 -23.00 11.44
CA LEU A 234 -17.48 -22.85 11.22
C LEU A 234 -17.95 -23.67 10.02
N ILE A 235 -17.20 -23.75 8.92
CA ILE A 235 -17.53 -24.63 7.78
C ILE A 235 -17.57 -26.10 8.24
N LEU A 236 -16.63 -26.51 9.10
CA LEU A 236 -16.60 -27.88 9.64
C LEU A 236 -17.74 -28.18 10.61
N ILE A 237 -18.22 -27.20 11.37
CA ILE A 237 -19.33 -27.36 12.32
C ILE A 237 -20.67 -27.37 11.59
N PHE A 238 -20.86 -26.48 10.61
CA PHE A 238 -22.14 -26.24 9.95
C PHE A 238 -22.32 -27.00 8.63
N LYS A 239 -21.64 -28.14 8.44
CA LYS A 239 -21.68 -28.95 7.19
C LYS A 239 -23.09 -29.28 6.68
N GLY A 240 -24.08 -29.36 7.57
CA GLY A 240 -25.49 -29.61 7.21
C GLY A 240 -26.25 -28.40 6.66
N ASN A 241 -25.72 -27.17 6.82
CA ASN A 241 -26.32 -25.95 6.28
C ASN A 241 -25.58 -25.51 5.01
N GLN A 242 -26.15 -25.83 3.85
CA GLN A 242 -25.53 -25.59 2.55
C GLN A 242 -25.28 -24.09 2.28
N VAL A 243 -26.23 -23.22 2.60
CA VAL A 243 -26.11 -21.77 2.34
C VAL A 243 -24.98 -21.17 3.16
N LEU A 244 -24.97 -21.42 4.48
CA LEU A 244 -23.96 -20.87 5.36
C LEU A 244 -22.55 -21.38 5.01
N THR A 245 -22.42 -22.67 4.70
CA THR A 245 -21.13 -23.25 4.31
C THR A 245 -20.62 -22.69 2.99
N GLN A 246 -21.47 -22.44 2.00
CA GLN A 246 -21.11 -21.78 0.76
C GLN A 246 -20.63 -20.34 0.98
N ILE A 247 -21.36 -19.53 1.74
CA ILE A 247 -20.97 -18.14 2.06
C ILE A 247 -19.60 -18.11 2.75
N LEU A 248 -19.39 -18.94 3.77
CA LEU A 248 -18.13 -19.01 4.50
C LEU A 248 -16.98 -19.51 3.61
N TYR A 249 -17.23 -20.50 2.76
CA TYR A 249 -16.23 -21.05 1.84
C TYR A 249 -15.79 -20.02 0.79
N ILE A 250 -16.75 -19.31 0.18
CA ILE A 250 -16.44 -18.23 -0.77
C ILE A 250 -15.69 -17.09 -0.08
N SER A 251 -16.09 -16.71 1.13
CA SER A 251 -15.40 -15.69 1.93
C SER A 251 -13.96 -16.09 2.25
N PHE A 252 -13.73 -17.35 2.61
CA PHE A 252 -12.39 -17.90 2.81
C PHE A 252 -11.54 -17.83 1.53
N LEU A 253 -12.07 -18.29 0.39
CA LEU A 253 -11.36 -18.24 -0.89
C LEU A 253 -11.03 -16.79 -1.30
N MET A 254 -11.97 -15.86 -1.12
CA MET A 254 -11.77 -14.44 -1.39
C MET A 254 -10.66 -13.85 -0.51
N ASN A 255 -10.60 -14.22 0.77
CA ASN A 255 -9.53 -13.79 1.66
C ASN A 255 -8.17 -14.40 1.28
N ILE A 256 -8.11 -15.69 0.94
CA ILE A 256 -6.87 -16.32 0.45
C ILE A 256 -6.38 -15.63 -0.83
N ALA A 257 -7.27 -15.35 -1.77
CA ALA A 257 -6.93 -14.59 -2.97
C ALA A 257 -6.37 -13.20 -2.61
N THR A 258 -6.98 -12.52 -1.64
CA THR A 258 -6.52 -11.20 -1.16
C THR A 258 -5.13 -11.27 -0.52
N ILE A 259 -4.86 -12.28 0.32
CA ILE A 259 -3.52 -12.50 0.88
C ILE A 259 -2.49 -12.69 -0.24
N VAL A 260 -2.81 -13.51 -1.25
CA VAL A 260 -1.92 -13.74 -2.39
C VAL A 260 -1.67 -12.44 -3.15
N PHE A 261 -2.72 -11.67 -3.47
CA PHE A 261 -2.59 -10.37 -4.14
C PHE A 261 -1.75 -9.38 -3.33
N ASN A 262 -1.94 -9.31 -2.01
CA ASN A 262 -1.15 -8.42 -1.14
C ASN A 262 0.33 -8.82 -1.09
N LEU A 263 0.66 -10.11 -1.26
CA LEU A 263 2.03 -10.59 -1.34
C LEU A 263 2.70 -10.38 -2.70
N ILE A 264 1.96 -9.98 -3.74
CA ILE A 264 2.53 -9.67 -5.06
C ILE A 264 3.33 -8.35 -4.97
N PRO A 265 4.66 -8.37 -5.23
CA PRO A 265 5.52 -7.22 -4.95
C PRO A 265 5.56 -6.15 -6.05
N PHE A 266 4.78 -6.29 -7.12
CA PHE A 266 4.87 -5.41 -8.29
C PHE A 266 4.10 -4.10 -8.14
N MET A 267 3.18 -4.02 -7.18
CA MET A 267 2.49 -2.80 -6.77
C MET A 267 2.77 -2.55 -5.28
N LYS A 268 2.46 -1.35 -4.77
CA LYS A 268 2.72 -0.95 -3.37
C LYS A 268 1.80 -1.64 -2.33
N PHE A 269 1.68 -2.95 -2.43
CA PHE A 269 1.07 -3.81 -1.43
C PHE A 269 2.11 -4.25 -0.39
N ASP A 270 1.69 -5.00 0.62
CA ASP A 270 2.57 -5.49 1.70
C ASP A 270 3.80 -6.24 1.18
N GLY A 271 3.61 -7.10 0.19
CA GLY A 271 4.67 -7.88 -0.45
C GLY A 271 5.77 -7.03 -1.08
N TYR A 272 5.41 -5.84 -1.59
CA TYR A 272 6.40 -4.89 -2.13
C TYR A 272 7.29 -4.34 -1.03
N TRP A 273 6.71 -3.95 0.11
CA TRP A 273 7.47 -3.42 1.23
C TRP A 273 8.33 -4.51 1.89
N ILE A 274 7.81 -5.74 2.00
CA ILE A 274 8.58 -6.91 2.46
C ILE A 274 9.78 -7.17 1.54
N LEU A 275 9.57 -7.13 0.22
CA LEU A 275 10.66 -7.36 -0.74
C LEU A 275 11.68 -6.22 -0.73
N SER A 276 11.23 -4.97 -0.65
CA SER A 276 12.07 -3.79 -0.52
C SER A 276 12.96 -3.88 0.72
N ASP A 277 12.40 -4.33 1.85
CA ASP A 277 13.10 -4.58 3.11
C ASP A 277 14.14 -5.70 2.98
N LEU A 278 13.77 -6.82 2.37
CA LEU A 278 14.67 -7.96 2.18
C LEU A 278 15.88 -7.57 1.32
N LEU A 279 15.65 -6.78 0.27
CA LEU A 279 16.69 -6.29 -0.63
C LEU A 279 17.49 -5.12 -0.06
N ASN A 280 16.99 -4.46 0.99
CA ASN A 280 17.47 -3.18 1.50
C ASN A 280 17.55 -2.08 0.42
N ILE A 281 16.56 -2.07 -0.47
CA ILE A 281 16.45 -1.10 -1.57
C ILE A 281 15.26 -0.19 -1.26
N PRO A 282 15.48 1.04 -0.75
CA PRO A 282 14.41 2.01 -0.62
C PRO A 282 13.83 2.32 -2.01
N ASN A 283 12.52 2.48 -2.11
CA ASN A 283 11.83 2.79 -3.37
C ASN A 283 12.17 1.83 -4.54
N LEU A 284 12.07 0.52 -4.27
CA LEU A 284 12.34 -0.57 -5.22
C LEU A 284 11.70 -0.39 -6.62
N ILE A 285 10.49 0.17 -6.74
CA ILE A 285 9.86 0.46 -8.05
C ILE A 285 10.69 1.46 -8.87
N GLN A 286 11.16 2.53 -8.23
CA GLN A 286 11.93 3.59 -8.87
C GLN A 286 13.29 3.06 -9.32
N GLU A 287 13.98 2.33 -8.45
CA GLU A 287 15.26 1.70 -8.78
C GLU A 287 15.12 0.68 -9.91
N SER A 288 14.06 -0.11 -9.90
CA SER A 288 13.74 -1.01 -11.02
C SER A 288 13.49 -0.25 -12.33
N ASN A 289 12.78 0.89 -12.28
CA ASN A 289 12.56 1.73 -13.46
C ASN A 289 13.87 2.35 -13.97
N ASN A 290 14.73 2.82 -13.07
CA ASN A 290 16.04 3.37 -13.40
C ASN A 290 16.94 2.31 -14.05
N TRP A 291 16.95 1.09 -13.48
CA TRP A 291 17.66 -0.05 -14.03
C TRP A 291 17.17 -0.41 -15.43
N LEU A 292 15.85 -0.54 -15.63
CA LEU A 292 15.28 -0.80 -16.96
C LEU A 292 15.59 0.31 -17.98
N LYS A 293 15.54 1.58 -17.55
CA LYS A 293 15.88 2.72 -18.43
C LYS A 293 17.34 2.72 -18.85
N SER A 294 18.24 2.20 -18.02
CA SER A 294 19.68 2.20 -18.32
C SER A 294 20.04 1.40 -19.57
N PHE A 295 19.20 0.45 -19.99
CA PHE A 295 19.36 -0.28 -21.26
C PHE A 295 19.04 0.54 -22.50
N PHE A 296 18.21 1.58 -22.39
CA PHE A 296 17.71 2.38 -23.52
C PHE A 296 18.24 3.82 -23.52
N VAL A 297 18.74 4.31 -22.39
CA VAL A 297 19.15 5.69 -22.19
C VAL A 297 20.55 5.72 -21.58
N LYS A 298 21.47 6.46 -22.21
CA LYS A 298 22.79 6.71 -21.63
C LYS A 298 22.63 7.42 -20.28
N PRO A 299 23.34 6.99 -19.23
CA PRO A 299 23.25 7.65 -17.93
C PRO A 299 23.62 9.13 -18.08
N SER A 300 22.85 10.00 -17.43
CA SER A 300 23.21 11.42 -17.34
C SER A 300 24.62 11.53 -16.73
N PRO A 301 25.48 12.46 -17.20
CA PRO A 301 26.75 12.73 -16.54
C PRO A 301 26.58 13.16 -15.06
N PHE A 302 25.36 13.51 -14.64
CA PHE A 302 25.00 13.84 -13.25
C PHE A 302 24.19 12.74 -12.53
N ALA A 303 24.04 11.54 -13.12
CA ALA A 303 23.32 10.46 -12.47
C ALA A 303 24.09 10.00 -11.22
N SER A 304 23.43 9.98 -10.06
CA SER A 304 23.97 9.35 -8.85
C SER A 304 24.27 7.87 -9.12
N LYS A 305 25.40 7.37 -8.60
CA LYS A 305 25.66 5.92 -8.60
C LYS A 305 24.47 5.19 -7.97
N GLY A 306 23.86 4.28 -8.73
CA GLY A 306 22.74 3.47 -8.25
C GLY A 306 23.17 2.55 -7.10
N ILE A 307 22.18 1.97 -6.42
CA ILE A 307 22.44 1.08 -5.29
C ILE A 307 23.16 -0.19 -5.78
N GLU A 308 24.38 -0.43 -5.29
CA GLU A 308 25.12 -1.66 -5.58
C GLU A 308 24.55 -2.82 -4.76
N VAL A 309 23.66 -3.59 -5.38
CA VAL A 309 23.13 -4.83 -4.80
C VAL A 309 24.07 -5.97 -5.16
N GLN A 310 24.54 -6.71 -4.16
CA GLN A 310 25.49 -7.81 -4.34
C GLN A 310 24.88 -9.19 -4.02
N GLY A 311 25.48 -10.24 -4.58
CA GLY A 311 25.13 -11.64 -4.30
C GLY A 311 23.70 -12.03 -4.67
N PHE A 312 23.08 -12.88 -3.82
CA PHE A 312 21.72 -13.40 -4.04
C PHE A 312 20.64 -12.30 -4.11
N LYS A 313 20.82 -11.19 -3.39
CA LYS A 313 19.90 -10.05 -3.46
C LYS A 313 19.86 -9.44 -4.87
N LYS A 314 20.99 -9.42 -5.58
CA LYS A 314 21.06 -8.93 -6.97
C LYS A 314 20.24 -9.83 -7.89
N PHE A 315 20.32 -11.14 -7.70
CA PHE A 315 19.54 -12.10 -8.48
C PHE A 315 18.03 -11.87 -8.30
N ILE A 316 17.57 -11.75 -7.05
CA ILE A 316 16.15 -11.43 -6.76
C ILE A 316 15.75 -10.08 -7.39
N PHE A 317 16.59 -9.04 -7.26
CA PHE A 317 16.33 -7.72 -7.82
C PHE A 317 16.20 -7.76 -9.35
N VAL A 318 17.04 -8.53 -10.04
CA VAL A 318 16.97 -8.70 -11.51
C VAL A 318 15.68 -9.41 -11.91
N ILE A 319 15.32 -10.51 -11.22
CA ILE A 319 14.04 -11.20 -11.45
C ILE A 319 12.87 -10.22 -11.28
N TYR A 320 12.88 -9.45 -10.19
CA TYR A 320 11.87 -8.44 -9.93
C TYR A 320 11.76 -7.43 -11.09
N CYS A 321 12.89 -6.92 -11.57
CA CYS A 321 12.92 -5.95 -12.67
C CYS A 321 12.37 -6.51 -13.99
N LEU A 322 12.56 -7.80 -14.26
CA LEU A 322 12.03 -8.46 -15.46
C LEU A 322 10.54 -8.80 -15.32
N CYS A 323 10.10 -9.27 -14.16
CA CYS A 323 8.72 -9.68 -13.93
C CYS A 323 7.76 -8.50 -13.77
N LYS A 324 8.20 -7.39 -13.17
CA LYS A 324 7.35 -6.21 -12.95
C LYS A 324 6.69 -5.68 -14.23
N PRO A 325 7.41 -5.38 -15.33
CA PRO A 325 6.77 -4.90 -16.55
C PRO A 325 5.79 -5.93 -17.13
N LEU A 326 6.11 -7.22 -17.10
CA LEU A 326 5.21 -8.29 -17.55
C LEU A 326 3.90 -8.29 -16.73
N PHE A 327 4.00 -8.14 -15.42
CA PHE A 327 2.83 -8.03 -14.54
C PHE A 327 1.99 -6.79 -14.86
N ILE A 328 2.61 -5.63 -15.08
CA ILE A 328 1.89 -4.40 -15.44
C ILE A 328 1.20 -4.53 -16.80
N ILE A 329 1.84 -5.17 -17.78
CA ILE A 329 1.23 -5.47 -19.09
C ILE A 329 0.03 -6.41 -18.90
N MET A 330 0.20 -7.50 -18.16
CA MET A 330 -0.86 -8.46 -17.86
C MET A 330 -2.07 -7.77 -17.21
N LEU A 331 -1.84 -6.94 -16.17
CA LEU A 331 -2.90 -6.20 -15.49
C LEU A 331 -3.61 -5.22 -16.43
N SER A 332 -2.86 -4.56 -17.31
CA SER A 332 -3.41 -3.63 -18.31
C SER A 332 -4.28 -4.35 -19.33
N LEU A 333 -3.84 -5.50 -19.84
CA LEU A 333 -4.62 -6.34 -20.75
C LEU A 333 -5.90 -6.85 -20.08
N TRP A 334 -5.81 -7.31 -18.83
CA TRP A 334 -6.97 -7.71 -18.04
C TRP A 334 -7.97 -6.58 -17.86
N GLY A 335 -7.49 -5.36 -17.57
CA GLY A 335 -8.34 -4.18 -17.48
C GLY A 335 -9.06 -3.86 -18.79
N ILE A 336 -8.36 -3.96 -19.93
CA ILE A 336 -8.96 -3.75 -21.26
C ILE A 336 -10.02 -4.80 -21.55
N ILE A 337 -9.73 -6.07 -21.29
CA ILE A 337 -10.68 -7.18 -21.49
C ILE A 337 -11.92 -6.98 -20.62
N PHE A 338 -11.73 -6.63 -19.34
CA PHE A 338 -12.82 -6.39 -18.39
C PHE A 338 -13.73 -5.24 -18.83
N ILE A 339 -13.15 -4.10 -19.21
CA ILE A 339 -13.92 -2.94 -19.72
C ILE A 339 -14.66 -3.30 -21.01
N THR A 340 -14.01 -4.04 -21.90
CA THR A 340 -14.61 -4.48 -23.17
C THR A 340 -15.79 -5.41 -22.92
N TYR A 341 -15.61 -6.41 -22.04
CA TYR A 341 -16.67 -7.32 -21.62
C TYR A 341 -17.87 -6.57 -21.03
N ILE A 342 -17.62 -5.66 -20.07
CA ILE A 342 -18.69 -4.85 -19.46
C ILE A 342 -19.44 -4.06 -20.53
N SER A 343 -18.72 -3.47 -21.49
CA SER A 343 -19.32 -2.64 -22.54
C SER A 343 -20.20 -3.47 -23.48
N PHE A 344 -19.72 -4.62 -23.95
CA PHE A 344 -20.50 -5.53 -24.79
C PHE A 344 -21.69 -6.14 -24.06
N HIS A 345 -21.50 -6.56 -22.81
CA HIS A 345 -22.58 -7.11 -21.97
C HIS A 345 -23.67 -6.06 -21.72
N SER A 346 -23.27 -4.83 -21.36
CA SER A 346 -24.19 -3.70 -21.18
C SER A 346 -24.98 -3.40 -22.46
N PHE A 347 -24.32 -3.39 -23.62
CA PHE A 347 -24.97 -3.20 -24.91
C PHE A 347 -25.95 -4.33 -25.25
N TYR A 348 -25.57 -5.58 -24.99
CA TYR A 348 -26.41 -6.75 -25.20
C TYR A 348 -27.67 -6.71 -24.34
N VAL A 349 -27.55 -6.37 -23.06
CA VAL A 349 -28.70 -6.23 -22.15
C VAL A 349 -29.64 -5.13 -22.66
N VAL A 350 -29.11 -3.94 -22.96
CA VAL A 350 -29.91 -2.79 -23.42
C VAL A 350 -30.60 -3.05 -24.77
N SER A 351 -29.92 -3.68 -25.74
CA SER A 351 -30.48 -3.96 -27.06
C SER A 351 -31.58 -5.02 -27.02
N ASN A 352 -31.56 -5.89 -26.01
CA ASN A 352 -32.56 -6.95 -25.83
C ASN A 352 -33.65 -6.62 -24.81
N LEU A 353 -33.66 -5.42 -24.21
CA LEU A 353 -34.69 -5.01 -23.23
C LEU A 353 -36.12 -5.19 -23.77
N ASN A 354 -36.34 -4.88 -25.06
CA ASN A 354 -37.66 -5.00 -25.68
C ASN A 354 -38.15 -6.45 -25.85
N TYR A 355 -37.24 -7.43 -25.74
CA TYR A 355 -37.55 -8.85 -25.88
C TYR A 355 -37.59 -9.59 -24.52
N MET A 356 -37.30 -8.89 -23.41
CA MET A 356 -37.40 -9.50 -22.08
C MET A 356 -38.82 -9.43 -21.55
N GLU A 357 -39.35 -10.57 -21.10
CA GLU A 357 -40.59 -10.57 -20.34
C GLU A 357 -40.37 -9.88 -18.99
N MET A 358 -41.18 -8.87 -18.69
CA MET A 358 -41.07 -8.07 -17.46
C MET A 358 -41.74 -8.81 -16.28
N ASN A 359 -41.08 -9.87 -15.81
CA ASN A 359 -41.47 -10.63 -14.64
C ASN A 359 -40.52 -10.34 -13.46
N VAL A 360 -40.93 -10.73 -12.25
CA VAL A 360 -40.14 -10.49 -11.03
C VAL A 360 -38.76 -11.16 -11.10
N GLU A 361 -38.67 -12.36 -11.67
CA GLU A 361 -37.40 -13.09 -11.85
C GLU A 361 -36.43 -12.37 -12.80
N THR A 362 -36.95 -11.82 -13.91
CA THR A 362 -36.17 -11.02 -14.86
C THR A 362 -35.71 -9.70 -14.23
N LEU A 363 -36.54 -9.08 -13.39
CA LEU A 363 -36.14 -7.92 -12.59
C LEU A 363 -34.99 -8.25 -11.63
N TYR A 364 -35.02 -9.40 -10.97
CA TYR A 364 -33.94 -9.83 -10.09
C TYR A 364 -32.64 -10.14 -10.85
N SER A 365 -32.72 -10.79 -12.01
CA SER A 365 -31.55 -11.10 -12.83
C SER A 365 -30.90 -9.86 -13.45
N LEU A 366 -31.66 -8.79 -13.68
CA LEU A 366 -31.17 -7.51 -14.19
C LEU A 366 -30.42 -6.66 -13.15
N ILE A 367 -30.58 -6.90 -11.85
CA ILE A 367 -29.93 -6.08 -10.80
C ILE A 367 -28.39 -6.05 -10.94
N PRO A 368 -27.69 -7.20 -11.06
CA PRO A 368 -26.25 -7.21 -11.31
C PRO A 368 -25.84 -6.46 -12.57
N ASP A 369 -26.63 -6.58 -13.64
CA ASP A 369 -26.37 -5.93 -14.92
C ASP A 369 -26.51 -4.40 -14.81
N LEU A 370 -27.56 -3.92 -14.15
CA LEU A 370 -27.76 -2.50 -13.86
C LEU A 370 -26.62 -1.92 -13.00
N CYS A 371 -26.16 -2.67 -11.99
CA CYS A 371 -24.98 -2.30 -11.20
C CYS A 371 -23.72 -2.20 -12.06
N LEU A 372 -23.51 -3.15 -12.97
CA LEU A 372 -22.36 -3.19 -13.88
C LEU A 372 -22.40 -2.01 -14.86
N ILE A 373 -23.57 -1.70 -15.41
CA ILE A 373 -23.82 -0.55 -16.29
C ILE A 373 -23.53 0.76 -15.55
N ALA A 374 -24.05 0.91 -14.33
CA ALA A 374 -23.80 2.10 -13.50
C ALA A 374 -22.29 2.27 -13.21
N LEU A 375 -21.60 1.17 -12.94
CA LEU A 375 -20.15 1.14 -12.72
C LEU A 375 -19.38 1.54 -13.99
N ALA A 376 -19.80 1.06 -15.17
CA ALA A 376 -19.22 1.43 -16.45
C ALA A 376 -19.38 2.93 -16.75
N ILE A 377 -20.59 3.47 -16.54
CA ILE A 377 -20.90 4.89 -16.76
C ILE A 377 -20.07 5.78 -15.83
N THR A 378 -20.05 5.46 -14.53
CA THR A 378 -19.32 6.25 -13.53
C THR A 378 -17.81 6.22 -13.79
N ALA A 379 -17.25 5.07 -14.18
CA ALA A 379 -15.86 4.97 -14.60
C ALA A 379 -15.57 5.81 -15.85
N GLY A 380 -16.38 5.68 -16.91
CA GLY A 380 -16.23 6.43 -18.17
C GLY A 380 -16.30 7.95 -17.99
N VAL A 381 -17.25 8.44 -17.18
CA VAL A 381 -17.37 9.87 -16.86
C VAL A 381 -16.14 10.39 -16.13
N ARG A 382 -15.53 9.59 -15.24
CA ARG A 382 -14.33 10.03 -14.50
C ARG A 382 -13.08 10.01 -15.37
N TYR A 383 -12.87 8.97 -16.17
CA TYR A 383 -11.73 8.90 -17.08
C TYR A 383 -11.76 10.00 -18.12
N SER A 384 -12.93 10.34 -18.66
CA SER A 384 -13.06 11.48 -19.58
C SER A 384 -12.68 12.80 -18.89
N ARG A 385 -13.15 13.07 -17.67
CA ARG A 385 -12.76 14.25 -16.89
C ARG A 385 -11.25 14.32 -16.63
N LEU A 386 -10.62 13.21 -16.25
CA LEU A 386 -9.17 13.15 -16.03
C LEU A 386 -8.39 13.39 -17.32
N TYR A 387 -8.82 12.79 -18.43
CA TYR A 387 -8.22 12.99 -19.75
C TYR A 387 -8.32 14.46 -20.20
N PHE A 388 -9.50 15.08 -20.07
CA PHE A 388 -9.69 16.49 -20.40
C PHE A 388 -8.90 17.41 -19.47
N LYS A 389 -8.79 17.08 -18.18
CA LYS A 389 -7.95 17.82 -17.23
C LYS A 389 -6.47 17.74 -17.64
N TYR A 390 -5.95 16.55 -17.90
CA TYR A 390 -4.56 16.35 -18.35
C TYR A 390 -4.25 17.09 -19.66
N LYS A 391 -5.16 17.05 -20.63
CA LYS A 391 -5.03 17.79 -21.90
C LYS A 391 -5.00 19.30 -21.66
N LYS A 392 -5.75 19.81 -20.68
CA LYS A 392 -5.79 21.22 -20.30
C LYS A 392 -4.50 21.67 -19.61
N THR A 393 -3.94 20.88 -18.69
CA THR A 393 -2.66 21.19 -18.04
C THR A 393 -1.49 21.12 -19.02
N LYS A 394 -1.46 20.13 -19.92
CA LYS A 394 -0.40 20.03 -20.95
C LYS A 394 -0.39 21.21 -21.92
N LYS A 395 -1.56 21.83 -22.17
CA LYS A 395 -1.71 23.06 -22.96
C LYS A 395 -1.26 24.33 -22.25
N GLN A 396 -1.06 24.31 -20.92
CA GLN A 396 -0.61 25.46 -20.13
C GLN A 396 0.91 25.43 -19.84
N THR A 397 1.56 24.29 -20.08
CA THR A 397 3.00 24.07 -19.89
C THR A 397 3.80 24.04 -21.19
N LEU A 398 3.11 24.20 -22.33
CA LEU A 398 3.65 24.48 -23.66
C LEU A 398 3.32 25.93 -23.97
#